data_AF-A0A5D3DLA9-F1
#
_entry.id   AF-A0A5D3DLA9-F1
#
_cell.length_a   1.000
_cell.length_b   1.000
_cell.length_c   1.000
_cell.angle_alpha   90.00
_cell.angle_beta   90.00
_cell.angle_gamma   90.00
#
_symmetry.space_group_name_H-M   'P 1'
#
loop_
_entity.id
_entity.type
_entity.pdbx_description
1 polymer ?
#
loop_
_entity_poly.entity_id
_entity_poly.type
_entity_poly.pdbx_seq_one_letter_code
_entity_poly.pdbx_strand_id
1 'polypeptide(L)'
;MRIDLSIKLGKDWERSNRLSLMFMQMTVANNIKSTIKNTEDAKEFMKSVEKCSQSESADKSLAGTLMNTLTNIKFDGYRTIHEHILEMTNLAARLKTMEMKVNENFLVTFILNSLPSEYGSFHMNYDTLKDKWNVYELQSILIQEEMRLKKPIIHSANLIGHKGAGKKPGKKNGKGNHGQLKVKQSSAPIHKKEQIKDKCRFCNKPGYYQKDCLKRKTWFENKGIPYDPNHKPKCEIHFYGKQSQSSS
;
A
#
# COMPACT_ATOMS: atom_id res chain seq x y z
N MET A 1 74.94 2.52 -25.77
CA MET A 1 74.25 1.21 -25.80
C MET A 1 73.11 1.09 -24.78
N ARG A 2 73.31 1.20 -23.46
CA ARG A 2 72.18 1.13 -22.48
C ARG A 2 71.17 2.28 -22.64
N ILE A 3 71.65 3.50 -22.84
CA ILE A 3 70.82 4.71 -22.97
C ILE A 3 69.98 4.67 -24.26
N ASP A 4 70.59 4.26 -25.39
CA ASP A 4 69.90 4.15 -26.69
C ASP A 4 68.78 3.11 -26.67
N LEU A 5 68.98 2.00 -25.96
CA LEU A 5 67.96 0.95 -25.79
C LEU A 5 66.77 1.46 -24.96
N SER A 6 67.01 2.21 -23.89
CA SER A 6 65.95 2.83 -23.07
C SER A 6 65.15 3.87 -23.86
N ILE A 7 65.81 4.69 -24.68
CA ILE A 7 65.14 5.67 -25.55
C ILE A 7 64.24 4.98 -26.58
N LYS A 8 64.71 3.88 -27.19
CA LYS A 8 63.93 3.10 -28.16
C LYS A 8 62.69 2.49 -27.49
N LEU A 9 62.87 1.87 -26.31
CA LEU A 9 61.78 1.25 -25.57
C LEU A 9 60.69 2.27 -25.19
N GLY A 10 61.07 3.48 -24.79
CA GLY A 10 60.13 4.56 -24.48
C GLY A 10 59.30 4.99 -25.70
N LYS A 11 59.94 5.15 -26.87
CA LYS A 11 59.24 5.51 -28.12
C LYS A 11 58.27 4.41 -28.58
N ASP A 12 58.68 3.15 -28.47
CA ASP A 12 57.82 2.02 -28.84
C ASP A 12 56.61 1.91 -27.90
N TRP A 13 56.82 2.15 -26.59
CA TRP A 13 55.75 2.23 -25.60
C TRP A 13 54.77 3.38 -25.89
N GLU A 14 55.27 4.59 -26.15
CA GLU A 14 54.47 5.77 -26.48
C GLU A 14 53.56 5.51 -27.69
N ARG A 15 54.13 4.89 -28.74
CA ARG A 15 53.40 4.52 -29.95
C ARG A 15 52.30 3.51 -29.66
N SER A 16 52.60 2.47 -28.87
CA SER A 16 51.62 1.45 -28.49
C SER A 16 50.50 2.06 -27.64
N ASN A 17 50.85 2.87 -26.64
CA ASN A 17 49.92 3.58 -25.77
C ASN A 17 48.95 4.46 -26.58
N ARG A 18 49.47 5.27 -27.51
CA ARG A 18 48.66 6.12 -28.39
C ARG A 18 47.70 5.32 -29.26
N LEU A 19 48.15 4.21 -29.85
CA LEU A 19 47.29 3.36 -30.67
C LEU A 19 46.18 2.73 -29.82
N SER A 20 46.51 2.17 -28.65
CA SER A 20 45.53 1.62 -27.72
C SER A 20 44.47 2.64 -27.31
N LEU A 21 44.89 3.87 -26.99
CA LEU A 21 43.99 4.96 -26.65
C LEU A 21 43.04 5.29 -27.81
N MET A 22 43.55 5.43 -29.03
CA MET A 22 42.70 5.69 -30.22
C MET A 22 41.66 4.57 -30.43
N PHE A 23 42.09 3.30 -30.32
CA PHE A 23 41.17 2.17 -30.45
C PHE A 23 40.08 2.19 -29.37
N MET A 24 40.43 2.40 -28.10
CA MET A 24 39.44 2.48 -27.03
C MET A 24 38.49 3.67 -27.20
N GLN A 25 38.99 4.83 -27.60
CA GLN A 25 38.16 6.01 -27.84
C GLN A 25 37.22 5.87 -29.04
N MET A 26 37.53 4.96 -29.99
CA MET A 26 36.65 4.61 -31.12
C MET A 26 35.57 3.59 -30.73
N THR A 27 35.82 2.72 -29.75
CA THR A 27 34.90 1.65 -29.36
C THR A 27 33.97 2.03 -28.20
N VAL A 28 34.39 2.94 -27.33
CA VAL A 28 33.58 3.41 -26.19
C VAL A 28 32.38 4.22 -26.68
N ALA A 29 31.20 3.91 -26.12
CA ALA A 29 29.96 4.61 -26.43
C ALA A 29 30.04 6.11 -26.07
N ASN A 30 29.41 6.96 -26.90
CA ASN A 30 29.53 8.42 -26.79
C ASN A 30 29.09 8.99 -25.42
N ASN A 31 28.07 8.40 -24.79
CA ASN A 31 27.57 8.80 -23.47
C ASN A 31 28.60 8.57 -22.35
N ILE A 32 29.39 7.49 -22.45
CA ILE A 32 30.48 7.20 -21.51
C ILE A 32 31.67 8.10 -21.83
N LYS A 33 31.98 8.27 -23.12
CA LYS A 33 33.09 9.12 -23.60
C LYS A 33 32.97 10.58 -23.16
N SER A 34 31.76 11.16 -23.16
CA SER A 34 31.53 12.54 -22.70
C SER A 34 31.79 12.75 -21.21
N THR A 35 31.77 11.68 -20.42
CA THR A 35 31.89 11.72 -18.95
C THR A 35 33.34 11.53 -18.49
N ILE A 36 34.18 10.95 -19.34
CA ILE A 36 35.58 10.64 -19.04
C ILE A 36 36.48 11.83 -19.40
N LYS A 37 37.41 12.18 -18.51
CA LYS A 37 38.43 13.20 -18.78
C LYS A 37 39.37 12.70 -19.88
N ASN A 38 39.82 13.59 -20.75
CA ASN A 38 40.81 13.24 -21.77
C ASN A 38 42.14 12.92 -21.08
N THR A 39 42.69 11.72 -21.32
CA THR A 39 43.98 11.27 -20.77
C THR A 39 44.89 10.86 -21.92
N GLU A 40 46.20 11.06 -21.77
CA GLU A 40 47.20 10.60 -22.74
C GLU A 40 47.62 9.16 -22.47
N ASP A 41 47.44 8.67 -21.24
CA ASP A 41 47.73 7.30 -20.85
C ASP A 41 46.51 6.38 -21.06
N ALA A 42 46.71 5.32 -21.83
CA ALA A 42 45.71 4.33 -22.17
C ALA A 42 45.23 3.53 -20.95
N LYS A 43 46.11 3.26 -19.99
CA LYS A 43 45.75 2.51 -18.78
C LYS A 43 44.86 3.34 -17.86
N GLU A 44 45.14 4.63 -17.70
CA GLU A 44 44.28 5.58 -16.99
C GLU A 44 42.93 5.78 -17.68
N PHE A 45 42.93 5.83 -19.02
CA PHE A 45 41.70 5.87 -19.79
C PHE A 45 40.84 4.63 -19.52
N MET A 46 41.43 3.43 -19.59
CA MET A 46 40.73 2.16 -19.37
C MET A 46 40.14 2.07 -17.96
N LYS A 47 40.91 2.47 -16.94
CA LYS A 47 40.41 2.56 -15.55
C LYS A 47 39.24 3.53 -15.41
N SER A 48 39.27 4.65 -16.13
CA SER A 48 38.19 5.65 -16.11
C SER A 48 36.92 5.11 -16.77
N VAL A 49 37.05 4.38 -17.89
CA VAL A 49 35.94 3.67 -18.55
C VAL A 49 35.32 2.64 -17.61
N GLU A 50 36.13 1.82 -16.97
CA GLU A 50 35.66 0.81 -16.01
C GLU A 50 34.89 1.47 -14.85
N LYS A 51 35.47 2.50 -14.23
CA LYS A 51 34.83 3.23 -13.12
C LYS A 51 33.49 3.87 -13.54
N CYS A 52 33.44 4.51 -14.71
CA CYS A 52 32.21 5.10 -15.23
C CYS A 52 31.13 4.04 -15.44
N SER A 53 31.50 2.90 -16.03
CA SER A 53 30.58 1.80 -16.31
C SER A 53 30.05 1.15 -15.03
N GLN A 54 30.90 0.97 -14.02
CA GLN A 54 30.50 0.47 -12.71
C GLN A 54 29.55 1.44 -12.00
N SER A 55 29.84 2.75 -12.02
CA SER A 55 28.95 3.76 -11.43
C SER A 55 27.58 3.74 -12.10
N GLU A 56 27.52 3.73 -13.43
CA GLU A 56 26.25 3.74 -14.16
C GLU A 56 25.40 2.49 -13.88
N SER A 57 26.03 1.32 -13.75
CA SER A 57 25.32 0.09 -13.38
C SER A 57 24.84 0.10 -11.91
N ALA A 58 25.65 0.63 -10.99
CA ALA A 58 25.24 0.83 -9.60
C ALA A 58 24.04 1.78 -9.50
N ASP A 59 24.10 2.92 -10.20
CA ASP A 59 23.02 3.92 -10.24
C ASP A 59 21.73 3.33 -10.82
N LYS A 60 21.82 2.56 -11.92
CA LYS A 60 20.66 1.84 -12.49
C LYS A 60 20.05 0.84 -11.51
N SER A 61 20.86 0.05 -10.82
CA SER A 61 20.39 -0.93 -9.84
C SER A 61 19.73 -0.27 -8.62
N LEU A 62 20.31 0.84 -8.16
CA LEU A 62 19.80 1.62 -7.05
C LEU A 62 18.48 2.30 -7.42
N ALA A 63 18.39 2.88 -8.61
CA ALA A 63 17.17 3.49 -9.10
C ALA A 63 16.04 2.46 -9.26
N GLY A 64 16.34 1.27 -9.77
CA GLY A 64 15.38 0.15 -9.81
C GLY A 64 14.90 -0.26 -8.41
N THR A 65 15.81 -0.33 -7.44
CA THR A 65 15.47 -0.62 -6.04
C THR A 65 14.56 0.45 -5.44
N LEU A 66 14.91 1.73 -5.61
CA LEU A 66 14.11 2.86 -5.12
C LEU A 66 12.72 2.88 -5.74
N MET A 67 12.60 2.62 -7.04
CA MET A 67 11.31 2.56 -7.74
C MET A 67 10.47 1.38 -7.23
N ASN A 68 11.09 0.23 -7.01
CA ASN A 68 10.43 -0.94 -6.43
C ASN A 68 9.93 -0.65 -5.00
N THR A 69 10.74 0.02 -4.16
CA THR A 69 10.32 0.45 -2.83
C THR A 69 9.16 1.44 -2.93
N LEU A 70 9.26 2.47 -3.78
CA LEU A 70 8.21 3.48 -3.94
C LEU A 70 6.85 2.87 -4.35
N THR A 71 6.88 1.87 -5.23
CA THR A 71 5.67 1.22 -5.75
C THR A 71 5.03 0.25 -4.76
N ASN A 72 5.84 -0.40 -3.92
CA ASN A 72 5.39 -1.49 -3.04
C ASN A 72 5.23 -1.12 -1.57
N ILE A 73 5.78 0.01 -1.13
CA ILE A 73 5.67 0.44 0.26
C ILE A 73 4.20 0.59 0.67
N LYS A 74 3.85 0.08 1.85
CA LYS A 74 2.51 0.19 2.42
C LYS A 74 2.54 0.98 3.72
N PHE A 75 1.44 1.68 4.00
CA PHE A 75 1.23 2.31 5.28
C PHE A 75 0.80 1.26 6.31
N ASP A 76 1.56 1.12 7.38
CA ASP A 76 1.40 0.10 8.42
C ASP A 76 0.65 0.59 9.67
N GLY A 77 0.37 1.90 9.76
CA GLY A 77 -0.33 2.52 10.87
C GLY A 77 0.51 2.72 12.15
N TYR A 78 1.79 2.29 12.17
CA TYR A 78 2.67 2.50 13.33
C TYR A 78 3.20 3.92 13.39
N ARG A 79 3.57 4.47 12.23
CA ARG A 79 3.98 5.86 12.04
C ARG A 79 2.82 6.74 11.58
N THR A 80 3.00 8.06 11.64
CA THR A 80 1.99 9.01 11.15
C THR A 80 1.87 8.98 9.63
N ILE A 81 0.70 9.36 9.11
CA ILE A 81 0.52 9.44 7.66
C ILE A 81 1.44 10.50 7.02
N HIS A 82 1.76 11.56 7.75
CA HIS A 82 2.72 12.58 7.35
C HIS A 82 4.11 11.99 7.12
N GLU A 83 4.62 11.20 8.07
CA GLU A 83 5.94 10.55 7.95
C GLU A 83 5.98 9.59 6.76
N HIS A 84 4.87 8.86 6.51
CA HIS A 84 4.77 7.97 5.37
C HIS A 84 4.84 8.70 4.03
N ILE A 85 4.08 9.80 3.87
CA ILE A 85 4.10 10.61 2.65
C ILE A 85 5.47 11.27 2.44
N LEU A 86 6.10 11.73 3.52
CA LEU A 86 7.45 12.31 3.47
C LEU A 86 8.47 11.29 2.96
N GLU A 87 8.41 10.04 3.42
CA GLU A 87 9.28 8.98 2.90
C GLU A 87 9.07 8.75 1.41
N MET A 88 7.81 8.64 0.96
CA MET A 88 7.51 8.44 -0.47
C MET A 88 7.99 9.62 -1.33
N THR A 89 7.83 10.85 -0.84
CA THR A 89 8.31 12.06 -1.51
C THR A 89 9.84 12.10 -1.57
N ASN A 90 10.52 11.65 -0.51
CA ASN A 90 11.98 11.54 -0.49
C ASN A 90 12.49 10.47 -1.47
N LEU A 91 11.80 9.32 -1.57
CA LEU A 91 12.11 8.31 -2.59
C LEU A 91 12.00 8.88 -4.01
N ALA A 92 10.92 9.61 -4.30
CA ALA A 92 10.74 10.30 -5.58
C ALA A 92 11.81 11.37 -5.84
N ALA A 93 12.21 12.13 -4.81
CA ALA A 93 13.28 13.12 -4.92
C ALA A 93 14.64 12.48 -5.22
N ARG A 94 14.95 11.33 -4.61
CA ARG A 94 16.17 10.56 -4.90
C ARG A 94 16.16 9.95 -6.30
N LEU A 95 15.01 9.50 -6.79
CA LEU A 95 14.87 9.06 -8.19
C LEU A 95 15.13 10.23 -9.15
N LYS A 96 14.66 11.44 -8.82
CA LYS A 96 14.89 12.64 -9.62
C LYS A 96 16.38 13.01 -9.74
N THR A 97 17.20 12.74 -8.71
CA THR A 97 18.67 12.98 -8.80
C THR A 97 19.37 11.99 -9.74
N MET A 98 18.73 10.86 -10.07
CA MET A 98 19.20 9.85 -11.02
C MET A 98 18.53 10.01 -12.40
N GLU A 99 18.04 11.21 -12.71
CA GLU A 99 17.30 11.55 -13.94
C GLU A 99 15.98 10.77 -14.15
N MET A 100 15.52 10.00 -13.15
CA MET A 100 14.22 9.32 -13.17
C MET A 100 13.14 10.19 -12.52
N LYS A 101 12.51 11.05 -13.32
CA LYS A 101 11.45 11.94 -12.83
C LYS A 101 10.13 11.17 -12.61
N VAL A 102 9.66 11.14 -11.36
CA VAL A 102 8.31 10.67 -11.02
C VAL A 102 7.33 11.84 -11.19
N ASN A 103 6.34 11.67 -12.07
CA ASN A 103 5.28 12.67 -12.23
C ASN A 103 4.45 12.79 -10.93
N GLU A 104 4.01 14.00 -10.60
CA GLU A 104 3.22 14.24 -9.39
C GLU A 104 1.94 13.39 -9.34
N ASN A 105 1.25 13.22 -10.47
CA ASN A 105 0.06 12.36 -10.55
C ASN A 105 0.40 10.91 -10.19
N PHE A 106 1.53 10.38 -10.67
CA PHE A 106 1.97 9.03 -10.32
C PHE A 106 2.31 8.93 -8.83
N LEU A 107 2.98 9.92 -8.27
CA LEU A 107 3.30 9.94 -6.84
C LEU A 107 2.02 9.92 -5.99
N VAL A 108 1.00 10.69 -6.36
CA VAL A 108 -0.29 10.61 -5.65
C VAL A 108 -0.92 9.22 -5.79
N THR A 109 -0.95 8.63 -7.00
CA THR A 109 -1.46 7.28 -7.19
C THR A 109 -0.71 6.25 -6.33
N PHE A 110 0.62 6.36 -6.22
CA PHE A 110 1.40 5.48 -5.35
C PHE A 110 1.04 5.67 -3.87
N ILE A 111 0.88 6.91 -3.42
CA ILE A 111 0.45 7.21 -2.04
C ILE A 111 -0.95 6.65 -1.77
N LEU A 112 -1.90 6.78 -2.70
CA LEU A 112 -3.24 6.20 -2.52
C LEU A 112 -3.19 4.67 -2.44
N ASN A 113 -2.41 4.04 -3.32
CA ASN A 113 -2.26 2.59 -3.37
C ASN A 113 -1.48 2.02 -2.17
N SER A 114 -0.73 2.84 -1.45
CA SER A 114 0.00 2.41 -0.24
C SER A 114 -0.90 2.34 0.99
N LEU A 115 -2.06 2.99 0.98
CA LEU A 115 -2.98 3.03 2.11
C LEU A 115 -3.66 1.69 2.34
N PRO A 116 -3.92 1.31 3.60
CA PRO A 116 -4.64 0.09 3.93
C PRO A 116 -6.15 0.30 3.73
N SER A 117 -6.92 -0.79 3.77
CA SER A 117 -8.33 -0.80 3.37
C SER A 117 -9.24 0.04 4.27
N GLU A 118 -8.80 0.40 5.47
CA GLU A 118 -9.48 1.32 6.39
C GLU A 118 -9.67 2.72 5.78
N TYR A 119 -8.82 3.09 4.81
CA TYR A 119 -8.93 4.34 4.03
C TYR A 119 -9.83 4.18 2.78
N GLY A 120 -10.53 3.06 2.60
CA GLY A 120 -11.32 2.80 1.40
C GLY A 120 -12.39 3.86 1.10
N SER A 121 -13.03 4.42 2.14
CA SER A 121 -14.00 5.53 1.97
C SER A 121 -13.33 6.83 1.51
N PHE A 122 -12.08 7.07 1.92
CA PHE A 122 -11.31 8.21 1.45
C PHE A 122 -10.97 8.09 -0.04
N HIS A 123 -10.56 6.90 -0.50
CA HIS A 123 -10.24 6.65 -1.90
C HIS A 123 -11.42 6.97 -2.83
N MET A 124 -12.63 6.47 -2.51
CA MET A 124 -13.84 6.72 -3.29
C MET A 124 -14.19 8.21 -3.38
N ASN A 125 -14.00 8.94 -2.28
CA ASN A 125 -14.28 10.36 -2.21
C ASN A 125 -13.23 11.16 -2.98
N TYR A 126 -11.94 10.81 -2.87
CA TYR A 126 -10.86 11.51 -3.55
C TYR A 126 -11.03 11.45 -5.08
N ASP A 127 -11.30 10.25 -5.63
CA ASP A 127 -11.50 10.05 -7.07
C ASP A 127 -12.68 10.87 -7.63
N THR A 128 -13.68 11.18 -6.80
CA THR A 128 -14.89 11.92 -7.20
C THR A 128 -14.74 13.43 -7.03
N LEU A 129 -13.78 13.89 -6.20
CA LEU A 129 -13.70 15.28 -5.75
C LEU A 129 -12.70 16.16 -6.52
N LYS A 130 -11.79 15.59 -7.32
CA LYS A 130 -10.64 16.34 -7.84
C LYS A 130 -10.31 16.07 -9.30
N ASP A 131 -10.35 17.14 -10.09
CA ASP A 131 -9.92 17.15 -11.49
C ASP A 131 -8.38 17.23 -11.65
N LYS A 132 -7.65 17.62 -10.59
CA LYS A 132 -6.19 17.70 -10.57
C LYS A 132 -5.60 17.15 -9.27
N TRP A 133 -4.58 16.32 -9.43
CA TRP A 133 -3.87 15.61 -8.37
C TRP A 133 -2.73 16.47 -7.82
N ASN A 134 -2.64 16.63 -6.50
CA ASN A 134 -1.57 17.40 -5.83
C ASN A 134 -1.20 16.71 -4.50
N VAL A 135 0.10 16.51 -4.25
CA VAL A 135 0.60 15.79 -3.05
C VAL A 135 0.37 16.57 -1.76
N TYR A 136 0.54 17.89 -1.79
CA TYR A 136 0.34 18.75 -0.62
C TYR A 136 -1.13 18.79 -0.19
N GLU A 137 -2.04 18.93 -1.15
CA GLU A 137 -3.49 18.88 -0.86
C GLU A 137 -3.88 17.50 -0.32
N LEU A 138 -3.44 16.43 -0.99
CA LEU A 138 -3.66 15.05 -0.55
C LEU A 138 -3.23 14.84 0.90
N GLN A 139 -2.02 15.28 1.23
CA GLN A 139 -1.44 15.14 2.56
C GLN A 139 -2.32 15.80 3.63
N SER A 140 -2.83 17.01 3.36
CA SER A 140 -3.70 17.72 4.32
C SER A 140 -4.99 16.93 4.63
N ILE A 141 -5.62 16.35 3.61
CA ILE A 141 -6.87 15.60 3.76
C ILE A 141 -6.60 14.25 4.42
N LEU A 142 -5.48 13.59 4.08
CA LEU A 142 -5.07 12.33 4.71
C LEU A 142 -4.77 12.46 6.20
N ILE A 143 -4.15 13.56 6.63
CA ILE A 143 -3.93 13.85 8.06
C ILE A 143 -5.28 14.00 8.78
N GLN A 144 -6.25 14.69 8.17
CA GLN A 144 -7.59 14.80 8.73
C GLN A 144 -8.30 13.44 8.83
N GLU A 145 -8.16 12.61 7.79
CA GLU A 145 -8.75 11.28 7.76
C GLU A 145 -8.10 10.34 8.79
N GLU A 146 -6.78 10.42 8.97
CA GLU A 146 -6.07 9.69 10.04
C GLU A 146 -6.63 10.06 11.42
N MET A 147 -6.87 11.35 11.67
CA MET A 147 -7.52 11.80 12.91
C MET A 147 -8.96 11.28 13.05
N ARG A 148 -9.71 11.15 11.95
CA ARG A 148 -11.06 10.58 11.95
C ARG A 148 -11.04 9.10 12.30
N LEU A 149 -10.09 8.34 11.75
CA LEU A 149 -9.93 6.90 11.99
C LEU A 149 -9.43 6.59 13.41
N LYS A 150 -8.58 7.46 13.98
CA LYS A 150 -8.07 7.32 15.36
C LYS A 150 -9.08 7.69 16.45
N LYS A 151 -10.18 8.38 16.11
CA LYS A 151 -11.23 8.68 17.09
C LYS A 151 -11.97 7.39 17.46
N PRO A 152 -12.03 7.01 18.75
CA PRO A 152 -12.94 5.96 19.17
C PRO A 152 -14.37 6.35 18.77
N ILE A 153 -15.14 5.40 18.22
CA ILE A 153 -16.56 5.58 17.94
C ILE A 153 -17.27 5.71 19.30
N ILE A 154 -17.24 6.89 19.90
CA ILE A 154 -18.07 7.26 21.04
C ILE A 154 -19.34 7.89 20.45
N HIS A 155 -20.24 7.08 19.91
CA HIS A 155 -21.67 7.40 19.85
C HIS A 155 -22.47 6.09 19.79
N SER A 156 -22.63 5.49 20.96
CA SER A 156 -23.87 4.78 21.27
C SER A 156 -25.04 5.75 21.16
N ALA A 157 -26.09 5.31 20.47
CA ALA A 157 -27.49 5.69 20.58
C ALA A 157 -27.81 6.94 21.43
N ASN A 158 -28.38 7.97 20.80
CA ASN A 158 -29.56 8.70 21.31
C ASN A 158 -29.93 9.81 20.32
N LEU A 159 -31.08 9.68 19.68
CA LEU A 159 -32.06 10.76 19.58
C LEU A 159 -33.43 10.15 19.32
N ILE A 160 -34.06 9.85 20.47
CA ILE A 160 -35.49 9.69 20.69
C ILE A 160 -36.27 10.76 19.91
N GLY A 161 -37.37 10.32 19.29
CA GLY A 161 -38.29 11.16 18.54
C GLY A 161 -38.85 12.28 19.40
N HIS A 162 -38.66 13.52 18.96
CA HIS A 162 -39.45 14.64 19.44
C HIS A 162 -40.85 14.57 18.82
N LYS A 163 -41.82 14.28 19.69
CA LYS A 163 -43.24 14.55 19.49
C LYS A 163 -43.42 16.03 19.13
N GLY A 164 -43.88 16.31 17.92
CA GLY A 164 -44.49 17.57 17.51
C GLY A 164 -45.99 17.39 17.35
N ALA A 165 -46.76 18.14 18.14
CA ALA A 165 -48.22 18.07 18.24
C ALA A 165 -48.94 18.61 16.99
N GLY A 166 -50.08 18.00 16.64
CA GLY A 166 -50.97 18.51 15.58
C GLY A 166 -52.28 17.73 15.42
N LYS A 167 -53.29 18.11 16.22
CA LYS A 167 -54.76 18.09 15.99
C LYS A 167 -55.46 16.80 15.50
N LYS A 168 -56.37 16.28 16.34
CA LYS A 168 -57.54 15.41 16.02
C LYS A 168 -58.83 16.27 15.95
N PRO A 169 -60.06 15.78 15.62
CA PRO A 169 -60.49 14.41 15.29
C PRO A 169 -61.44 14.28 14.07
N GLY A 170 -61.56 13.06 13.52
CA GLY A 170 -62.69 12.64 12.68
C GLY A 170 -63.03 11.17 12.97
N LYS A 171 -64.15 10.93 13.66
CA LYS A 171 -64.73 9.62 13.97
C LYS A 171 -65.50 9.09 12.75
N LYS A 172 -65.38 7.80 12.41
CA LYS A 172 -66.52 6.91 12.13
C LYS A 172 -66.09 5.44 12.03
N ASN A 173 -66.90 4.59 12.64
CA ASN A 173 -66.78 3.14 12.75
C ASN A 173 -67.21 2.44 11.47
N GLY A 174 -66.70 1.23 11.22
CA GLY A 174 -67.27 0.28 10.26
C GLY A 174 -66.57 -1.08 10.28
N LYS A 175 -67.23 -2.09 10.86
CA LYS A 175 -66.92 -3.52 10.74
C LYS A 175 -67.26 -4.01 9.32
N GLY A 176 -66.48 -4.95 8.79
CA GLY A 176 -66.89 -5.74 7.61
C GLY A 176 -65.82 -6.76 7.20
N ASN A 177 -66.17 -8.04 7.27
CA ASN A 177 -65.39 -9.20 6.85
C ASN A 177 -65.54 -9.49 5.34
N HIS A 178 -64.65 -10.38 4.86
CA HIS A 178 -64.67 -11.19 3.63
C HIS A 178 -64.04 -10.64 2.35
N GLY A 179 -63.15 -11.45 1.75
CA GLY A 179 -62.73 -11.33 0.36
C GLY A 179 -61.41 -12.05 0.05
N GLN A 180 -61.51 -13.28 -0.44
CA GLN A 180 -60.42 -14.20 -0.77
C GLN A 180 -60.05 -14.12 -2.27
N LEU A 181 -58.74 -14.28 -2.58
CA LEU A 181 -58.10 -14.72 -3.84
C LEU A 181 -58.32 -13.95 -5.17
N LYS A 182 -57.23 -13.45 -5.79
CA LYS A 182 -56.46 -14.17 -6.85
C LYS A 182 -55.32 -13.32 -7.42
N VAL A 183 -54.27 -14.06 -7.78
CA VAL A 183 -52.99 -13.72 -8.43
C VAL A 183 -53.16 -13.22 -9.88
N LYS A 184 -52.31 -12.27 -10.32
CA LYS A 184 -51.45 -12.42 -11.53
C LYS A 184 -50.32 -11.39 -11.59
N GLN A 185 -49.13 -11.90 -11.88
CA GLN A 185 -47.83 -11.25 -11.98
C GLN A 185 -47.73 -10.28 -13.17
N SER A 186 -46.90 -9.25 -13.03
CA SER A 186 -45.89 -8.88 -14.04
C SER A 186 -44.93 -7.82 -13.50
N SER A 187 -43.67 -8.19 -13.28
CA SER A 187 -42.47 -7.40 -13.63
C SER A 187 -41.19 -8.11 -13.14
N ALA A 188 -40.26 -8.26 -14.08
CA ALA A 188 -38.94 -8.87 -13.92
C ALA A 188 -37.92 -7.87 -13.30
N PRO A 189 -36.63 -8.20 -13.15
CA PRO A 189 -36.03 -8.51 -11.85
C PRO A 189 -35.13 -7.38 -11.35
N ILE A 190 -35.40 -6.88 -10.14
CA ILE A 190 -34.45 -6.08 -9.35
C ILE A 190 -33.71 -7.07 -8.44
N HIS A 191 -32.43 -7.30 -8.71
CA HIS A 191 -31.55 -8.06 -7.81
C HIS A 191 -31.46 -7.35 -6.44
N LYS A 192 -32.32 -7.75 -5.51
CA LYS A 192 -32.14 -7.49 -4.08
C LYS A 192 -30.92 -8.28 -3.62
N LYS A 193 -29.80 -7.59 -3.38
CA LYS A 193 -28.71 -8.14 -2.55
C LYS A 193 -29.32 -8.43 -1.18
N GLU A 194 -29.40 -9.72 -0.86
CA GLU A 194 -29.72 -10.22 0.48
C GLU A 194 -28.94 -9.43 1.53
N GLN A 195 -29.66 -8.81 2.46
CA GLN A 195 -29.08 -8.40 3.72
C GLN A 195 -28.70 -9.69 4.45
N ILE A 196 -27.42 -10.09 4.34
CA ILE A 196 -26.83 -11.10 5.20
C ILE A 196 -26.97 -10.55 6.62
N LYS A 197 -28.00 -10.99 7.35
CA LYS A 197 -28.12 -10.72 8.78
C LYS A 197 -26.85 -11.23 9.43
N ASP A 198 -26.03 -10.33 9.97
CA ASP A 198 -24.81 -10.67 10.68
C ASP A 198 -25.08 -11.83 11.63
N LYS A 199 -24.42 -12.97 11.38
CA LYS A 199 -24.54 -14.17 12.19
C LYS A 199 -23.56 -14.07 13.34
N CYS A 200 -23.98 -14.45 14.55
CA CYS A 200 -23.10 -14.53 15.70
C CYS A 200 -21.92 -15.48 15.40
N ARG A 201 -20.68 -14.99 15.45
CA ARG A 201 -19.48 -15.81 15.14
C ARG A 201 -19.18 -16.91 16.16
N PHE A 202 -19.81 -16.88 17.34
CA PHE A 202 -19.61 -17.91 18.38
C PHE A 202 -20.55 -19.12 18.20
N CYS A 203 -21.81 -18.90 17.79
CA CYS A 203 -22.79 -19.98 17.67
C CYS A 203 -23.45 -20.09 16.28
N ASN A 204 -23.00 -19.28 15.32
CA ASN A 204 -23.46 -19.20 13.93
C ASN A 204 -24.97 -18.94 13.73
N LYS A 205 -25.67 -18.44 14.76
CA LYS A 205 -27.09 -18.09 14.67
C LYS A 205 -27.27 -16.64 14.18
N PRO A 206 -28.18 -16.37 13.23
CA PRO A 206 -28.49 -15.02 12.77
C PRO A 206 -29.34 -14.25 13.78
N GLY A 207 -29.30 -12.92 13.72
CA GLY A 207 -30.22 -12.04 14.45
C GLY A 207 -29.64 -11.36 15.68
N TYR A 208 -28.37 -11.59 16.01
CA TYR A 208 -27.65 -10.90 17.08
C TYR A 208 -26.13 -11.04 16.90
N TYR A 209 -25.37 -10.09 17.44
CA TYR A 209 -23.91 -10.08 17.37
C TYR A 209 -23.29 -10.98 18.45
N GLN A 210 -22.02 -11.38 18.28
CA GLN A 210 -21.32 -12.26 19.22
C GLN A 210 -21.32 -11.74 20.68
N LYS A 211 -21.29 -10.42 20.85
CA LYS A 211 -21.37 -9.74 22.17
C LYS A 211 -22.71 -9.94 22.89
N ASP A 212 -23.75 -10.30 22.15
CA ASP A 212 -25.12 -10.49 22.64
C ASP A 212 -25.49 -11.99 22.68
N CYS A 213 -24.51 -12.88 22.50
CA CYS A 213 -24.73 -14.33 22.46
C CYS A 213 -24.87 -14.92 23.86
N LEU A 214 -26.09 -15.35 24.22
CA LEU A 214 -26.38 -15.98 25.52
C LEU A 214 -25.54 -17.24 25.76
N LYS A 215 -25.33 -18.07 24.72
CA LYS A 215 -24.45 -19.26 24.80
C LYS A 215 -23.00 -18.89 25.14
N ARG A 216 -22.50 -17.76 24.63
CA ARG A 216 -21.16 -17.27 24.94
C ARG A 216 -21.10 -16.85 26.40
N LYS A 217 -22.10 -16.10 26.88
CA LYS A 217 -22.16 -15.68 28.28
C LYS A 217 -22.13 -16.87 29.26
N THR A 218 -22.94 -17.91 29.00
CA THR A 218 -22.92 -19.15 29.79
C THR A 218 -21.58 -19.89 29.71
N TRP A 219 -20.86 -19.82 28.57
CA TRP A 219 -19.52 -20.41 28.45
C TRP A 219 -18.49 -19.71 29.35
N PHE A 220 -18.57 -18.38 29.52
CA PHE A 220 -17.71 -17.64 30.48
C PHE A 220 -18.03 -18.02 31.93
N GLU A 221 -19.31 -18.09 32.27
CA GLU A 221 -19.78 -18.48 33.62
C GLU A 221 -19.29 -19.88 34.00
N ASN A 222 -19.41 -20.86 33.08
CA ASN A 222 -18.93 -22.23 33.31
C ASN A 222 -17.40 -22.35 33.40
N LYS A 223 -16.66 -21.36 32.87
CA LYS A 223 -15.20 -21.31 32.92
C LYS A 223 -14.67 -20.46 34.08
N GLY A 224 -15.55 -19.87 34.90
CA GLY A 224 -15.18 -19.04 36.05
C GLY A 224 -14.46 -17.74 35.66
N ILE A 225 -14.61 -17.28 34.41
CA ILE A 225 -13.95 -16.08 33.89
C ILE A 225 -14.95 -14.93 33.74
N PRO A 226 -14.60 -13.68 34.12
CA PRO A 226 -15.45 -12.53 33.89
C PRO A 226 -15.80 -12.35 32.41
N TYR A 227 -17.04 -12.00 32.12
CA TYR A 227 -17.50 -11.81 30.74
C TYR A 227 -16.76 -10.66 30.07
N ASP A 228 -16.01 -10.95 29.02
CA ASP A 228 -15.33 -9.95 28.19
C ASP A 228 -15.90 -9.97 26.75
N PRO A 229 -16.59 -8.88 26.33
CA PRO A 229 -17.12 -8.72 24.98
C PRO A 229 -16.08 -8.89 23.88
N ASN A 230 -14.82 -8.53 24.13
CA ASN A 230 -13.70 -8.53 23.18
C ASN A 230 -12.77 -9.73 23.32
N HIS A 231 -13.06 -10.66 24.24
CA HIS A 231 -12.24 -11.85 24.44
C HIS A 231 -12.16 -12.68 23.16
N LYS A 232 -10.96 -12.69 22.57
CA LYS A 232 -10.57 -13.60 21.49
C LYS A 232 -10.15 -14.91 22.15
N PRO A 233 -10.84 -16.03 21.91
CA PRO A 233 -10.34 -17.32 22.37
C PRO A 233 -8.92 -17.48 21.79
N LYS A 234 -7.93 -17.76 22.64
CA LYS A 234 -6.61 -18.18 22.15
C LYS A 234 -6.85 -19.39 21.25
N CYS A 235 -6.38 -19.33 20.00
CA CYS A 235 -6.31 -20.51 19.16
C CYS A 235 -5.33 -21.48 19.81
N GLU A 236 -5.81 -22.38 20.67
CA GLU A 236 -5.08 -23.57 21.04
C GLU A 236 -5.04 -24.46 19.80
N ILE A 237 -3.93 -24.32 19.09
CA ILE A 237 -3.49 -25.26 18.07
C ILE A 237 -3.34 -26.60 18.78
N HIS A 238 -4.34 -27.47 18.65
CA HIS A 238 -4.22 -28.87 19.03
C HIS A 238 -3.15 -29.50 18.11
N PHE A 239 -1.91 -29.51 18.59
CA PHE A 239 -0.88 -30.42 18.09
C PHE A 239 -1.31 -31.85 18.43
N TYR A 240 -1.92 -32.55 17.47
CA TYR A 240 -1.87 -34.00 17.48
C TYR A 240 -0.46 -34.42 17.07
N GLY A 241 0.39 -34.68 18.06
CA GLY A 241 1.67 -35.34 17.88
C GLY A 241 1.44 -36.78 17.42
N LYS A 242 1.88 -37.12 16.21
CA LYS A 242 2.28 -38.49 15.87
C LYS A 242 3.71 -38.66 16.36
N GLN A 243 3.89 -39.32 17.50
CA GLN A 243 5.18 -39.92 17.85
C GLN A 243 5.34 -41.18 17.00
N SER A 244 6.29 -41.11 16.07
CA SER A 244 7.00 -42.27 15.56
C SER A 244 7.90 -42.81 16.68
N GLN A 245 7.57 -44.00 17.20
CA GLN A 245 8.54 -44.85 17.89
C GLN A 245 8.94 -45.98 16.94
N SER A 246 10.17 -45.87 16.45
CA SER A 246 11.01 -47.00 16.09
C SER A 246 11.39 -47.76 17.37
N SER A 247 11.21 -49.06 17.40
CA SER A 247 11.99 -49.96 18.25
C SER A 247 12.16 -51.28 17.51
N SER A 248 13.40 -51.77 17.60
CA SER A 248 13.93 -53.04 17.12
C SER A 248 13.11 -54.26 17.53
#